data_AF-A0A7S0ZQ37-F1
#
_entry.id   AF-A0A7S0ZQ37-F1
#
_cell.length_a   1.000
_cell.length_b   1.000
_cell.length_c   1.000
_cell.angle_alpha   90.00
_cell.angle_beta   90.00
_cell.angle_gamma   90.00
#
_symmetry.space_group_name_H-M   'P 1'
#
loop_
_entity.id
_entity.type
_entity.pdbx_description
1 polymer ?
#
loop_
_entity_poly.entity_id
_entity_poly.type
_entity_poly.pdbx_seq_one_letter_code
_entity_poly.pdbx_strand_id
1 'polypeptide(L)'
;LSTTSLATMQFPDGVVTLMMQHVPRRYTSEAVMVEIGSCCDLTHCDMLNLPWNARTESNIGYAFLNFSDTREAQRCAVALSGRPWSLAKKRKACRIRPARIQGITANLE
;
A
#
# COMPACT_ATOMS: atom_id res chain seq x y z
N LEU A 1 7.03 27.79 -6.89
CA LEU A 1 6.25 27.93 -5.64
C LEU A 1 5.06 26.97 -5.71
N SER A 2 5.21 25.77 -5.17
CA SER A 2 4.10 24.84 -4.94
C SER A 2 4.33 24.17 -3.61
N THR A 3 4.11 24.92 -2.54
CA THR A 3 4.04 24.41 -1.17
C THR A 3 2.75 23.61 -1.06
N THR A 4 2.79 22.35 -1.50
CA THR A 4 1.73 21.39 -1.19
C THR A 4 1.77 21.20 0.32
N SER A 5 0.81 21.79 1.02
CA SER A 5 0.55 21.54 2.42
C SER A 5 0.60 20.02 2.65
N LEU A 6 1.58 19.57 3.43
CA LEU A 6 1.62 18.21 3.98
C LEU A 6 0.44 18.14 4.96
N ALA A 7 -0.77 17.93 4.44
CA ALA A 7 -1.86 17.46 5.27
C ALA A 7 -1.34 16.19 5.93
N THR A 8 -1.11 16.25 7.24
CA THR A 8 -0.62 15.11 8.02
C THR A 8 -1.62 14.01 7.83
N MET A 9 -1.27 12.99 7.04
CA MET A 9 -2.10 11.82 6.87
C MET A 9 -2.24 11.20 8.26
N GLN A 10 -3.44 11.18 8.82
CA GLN A 10 -3.71 10.63 10.14
C GLN A 10 -4.97 9.76 10.05
N PHE A 11 -4.85 8.52 10.48
CA PHE A 11 -5.94 7.57 10.54
C PHE A 11 -6.52 7.50 11.95
N PRO A 12 -7.83 7.23 12.07
CA PRO A 12 -8.42 6.83 13.34
C PRO A 12 -7.79 5.56 13.90
N ASP A 13 -7.95 5.35 15.20
CA ASP A 13 -7.60 4.09 15.86
C ASP A 13 -8.32 2.90 15.22
N GLY A 14 -7.66 1.74 15.19
CA GLY A 14 -8.20 0.51 14.62
C GLY A 14 -8.02 0.38 13.10
N VAL A 15 -7.49 1.40 12.40
CA VAL A 15 -7.07 1.24 11.00
C VAL A 15 -5.78 0.44 10.95
N VAL A 16 -5.85 -0.78 10.44
CA VAL A 16 -4.73 -1.71 10.31
C VAL A 16 -4.56 -2.26 8.90
N THR A 17 -5.59 -2.13 8.06
CA THR A 17 -5.53 -2.52 6.65
C THR A 17 -5.51 -1.28 5.75
N LEU A 18 -4.51 -1.23 4.88
CA LEU A 18 -4.30 -0.17 3.90
C LEU A 18 -4.63 -0.67 2.50
N MET A 19 -5.32 0.18 1.72
CA MET A 19 -5.43 0.02 0.27
C MET A 19 -4.33 0.84 -0.39
N MET A 20 -3.44 0.16 -1.12
CA MET A 20 -2.41 0.77 -1.95
C MET A 20 -2.90 0.85 -3.40
N GLN A 21 -3.12 2.06 -3.89
CA GLN A 21 -3.64 2.32 -5.23
C GLN A 21 -2.51 2.72 -6.20
N HIS A 22 -2.80 2.54 -7.50
CA HIS A 22 -1.92 2.84 -8.62
C HIS A 22 -0.69 1.94 -8.71
N VAL A 23 -0.77 0.72 -8.18
CA VAL A 23 0.29 -0.29 -8.31
C VAL A 23 0.55 -0.53 -9.81
N PRO A 24 1.82 -0.52 -10.28
CA PRO A 24 2.11 -0.80 -11.68
C PRO A 24 1.68 -2.22 -12.02
N ARG A 25 0.93 -2.39 -13.11
CA ARG A 25 0.27 -3.67 -13.45
C ARG A 25 1.19 -4.88 -13.59
N ARG A 26 2.47 -4.66 -13.89
CA ARG A 26 3.49 -5.71 -14.02
C ARG A 26 4.20 -6.04 -12.72
N TYR A 27 3.95 -5.31 -11.63
CA TYR A 27 4.49 -5.68 -10.33
C TYR A 27 3.84 -6.98 -9.87
N THR A 28 4.67 -7.91 -9.40
CA THR A 28 4.28 -9.11 -8.65
C THR A 28 4.19 -8.78 -7.17
N SER A 29 3.64 -9.68 -6.36
CA SER A 29 3.63 -9.53 -4.90
C SER A 29 5.04 -9.34 -4.34
N GLU A 30 6.02 -10.10 -4.85
CA GLU A 30 7.43 -9.98 -4.47
C GLU A 30 8.01 -8.61 -4.83
N ALA A 31 7.75 -8.12 -6.06
CA ALA A 31 8.22 -6.80 -6.48
C ALA A 31 7.63 -5.67 -5.62
N VAL A 32 6.36 -5.82 -5.19
CA VAL A 32 5.76 -4.88 -4.24
C VAL A 32 6.47 -4.97 -2.88
N MET A 33 6.71 -6.16 -2.34
CA MET A 33 7.40 -6.35 -1.06
C MET A 33 8.79 -5.71 -1.05
N VAL A 34 9.57 -5.89 -2.12
CA VAL A 34 10.89 -5.26 -2.27
C VAL A 34 10.79 -3.74 -2.34
N GLU A 35 9.83 -3.20 -3.11
CA GLU A 35 9.62 -1.76 -3.23
C GLU A 35 9.26 -1.13 -1.86
N ILE A 36 8.29 -1.70 -1.15
CA ILE A 36 7.85 -1.15 0.14
C ILE A 36 8.91 -1.36 1.24
N GLY A 37 9.63 -2.49 1.23
CA GLY A 37 10.70 -2.79 2.18
C GLY A 37 11.89 -1.84 2.10
N SER A 38 12.05 -1.12 0.98
CA SER A 38 13.08 -0.08 0.85
C SER A 38 12.78 1.20 1.65
N CYS A 39 11.56 1.36 2.18
CA CYS A 39 11.14 2.60 2.83
C CYS A 39 10.21 2.42 4.03
N CYS A 40 9.78 1.20 4.33
CA CYS A 40 8.94 0.86 5.48
C CYS A 40 9.53 -0.37 6.18
N ASP A 41 9.45 -0.39 7.51
CA ASP A 41 9.63 -1.63 8.26
C ASP A 41 8.38 -2.51 8.05
N LEU A 42 8.58 -3.72 7.53
CA LEU A 42 7.51 -4.67 7.25
C LEU A 42 7.37 -5.75 8.33
N THR A 43 8.12 -5.66 9.42
CA THR A 43 8.05 -6.62 10.54
C THR A 43 6.63 -6.80 11.06
N HIS A 44 5.83 -5.72 11.01
CA HIS A 44 4.43 -5.71 11.43
C HIS A 44 3.42 -5.91 10.29
N CYS A 45 3.88 -6.06 9.05
CA CYS A 45 3.02 -6.31 7.89
C CYS A 45 2.80 -7.82 7.75
N ASP A 46 1.62 -8.31 8.12
CA ASP A 46 1.31 -9.73 8.18
C ASP A 46 0.64 -10.27 6.91
N MET A 47 0.10 -9.39 6.06
CA MET A 47 -0.54 -9.77 4.80
C MET A 47 -0.26 -8.76 3.70
N LEU A 48 0.08 -9.27 2.51
CA LEU A 48 -0.02 -8.55 1.25
C LEU A 48 -0.94 -9.33 0.31
N ASN A 49 -2.02 -8.69 -0.12
CA ASN A 49 -2.90 -9.21 -1.16
C ASN A 49 -2.81 -8.33 -2.41
N LEU A 50 -2.31 -8.90 -3.51
CA LEU A 50 -2.23 -8.25 -4.82
C LEU A 50 -3.10 -9.04 -5.81
N PRO A 51 -4.36 -8.64 -6.03
CA PRO A 51 -5.23 -9.36 -6.94
C PRO A 51 -4.64 -9.44 -8.34
N TRP A 52 -4.58 -10.66 -8.86
CA TRP A 52 -3.92 -10.98 -10.12
C TRP A 52 -4.93 -11.42 -11.18
N ASN A 53 -4.79 -10.89 -12.39
CA ASN A 53 -5.51 -11.37 -13.56
C ASN A 53 -4.60 -12.33 -14.35
N ALA A 54 -4.90 -13.62 -14.26
CA ALA A 54 -4.14 -14.66 -14.95
C ALA A 54 -4.23 -14.59 -16.48
N ARG A 55 -5.33 -14.05 -17.05
CA ARG A 55 -5.48 -13.94 -18.51
C ARG A 55 -4.56 -12.90 -19.11
N THR A 56 -4.33 -11.80 -18.38
CA THR A 56 -3.48 -10.68 -18.84
C THR A 56 -2.12 -10.65 -18.16
N GLU A 57 -1.81 -11.66 -17.35
CA GLU A 57 -0.59 -11.79 -16.56
C GLU A 57 -0.22 -10.47 -15.86
N SER A 58 -1.19 -9.89 -15.17
CA SER A 58 -1.01 -8.59 -14.55
C SER A 58 -1.89 -8.39 -13.32
N ASN A 59 -1.44 -7.60 -12.35
CA ASN A 59 -2.32 -7.11 -11.29
C ASN A 59 -3.32 -6.08 -11.84
N ILE A 60 -4.36 -5.80 -11.05
CA ILE A 60 -5.45 -4.89 -11.44
C ILE A 60 -5.25 -3.45 -10.96
N GLY A 61 -4.07 -3.12 -10.41
CA GLY A 61 -3.65 -1.75 -10.09
C GLY A 61 -3.82 -1.33 -8.64
N TYR A 62 -4.13 -2.26 -7.74
CA TYR A 62 -4.15 -2.03 -6.31
C TYR A 62 -3.75 -3.27 -5.52
N ALA A 63 -3.31 -3.05 -4.28
CA ALA A 63 -3.01 -4.10 -3.31
C ALA A 63 -3.61 -3.73 -1.95
N PHE A 64 -3.72 -4.72 -1.06
CA PHE A 64 -4.01 -4.53 0.35
C PHE A 64 -2.82 -4.96 1.19
N LEU A 65 -2.50 -4.15 2.19
CA LEU A 65 -1.49 -4.43 3.20
C LEU A 65 -2.20 -4.46 4.55
N ASN A 66 -2.04 -5.54 5.31
CA ASN A 66 -2.52 -5.59 6.69
C ASN A 66 -1.33 -5.50 7.66
N PHE A 67 -1.57 -4.83 8.78
CA PHE A 67 -0.60 -4.64 9.84
C PHE A 67 -1.16 -5.14 11.16
N SER A 68 -0.28 -5.50 12.10
CA SER A 68 -0.68 -5.89 13.45
C SER A 68 -1.01 -4.69 14.37
N ASP A 69 -0.59 -3.48 14.01
CA ASP A 69 -0.71 -2.26 14.84
C ASP A 69 -1.04 -1.03 13.98
N THR A 70 -1.96 -0.19 14.46
CA THR A 70 -2.42 1.03 13.75
C THR A 70 -1.29 2.05 13.53
N ARG A 71 -0.34 2.17 14.47
CA ARG A 71 0.79 3.10 14.33
C ARG A 71 1.73 2.66 13.22
N GLU A 72 1.93 1.36 13.04
CA GLU A 72 2.77 0.84 11.95
C GLU A 72 2.07 0.99 10.60
N ALA A 73 0.77 0.73 10.52
CA ALA A 73 -0.03 1.05 9.34
C ALA A 73 0.06 2.55 8.99
N GLN A 74 -0.05 3.42 9.99
CA GLN A 74 0.06 4.87 9.84
C GLN A 74 1.45 5.31 9.34
N ARG A 75 2.53 4.75 9.90
CA ARG A 75 3.91 5.02 9.47
C ARG A 75 4.12 4.61 8.01
N CYS A 76 3.69 3.40 7.65
CA CYS A 76 3.76 2.92 6.29
C CYS A 76 2.98 3.80 5.32
N ALA A 77 1.77 4.24 5.71
CA ALA A 77 0.95 5.12 4.90
C ALA A 77 1.63 6.46 4.59
N VAL A 78 2.25 7.08 5.60
CA VAL A 78 3.01 8.34 5.44
C VAL A 78 4.22 8.14 4.54
N ALA A 79 4.95 7.03 4.71
CA ALA A 79 6.15 6.75 3.92
C ALA A 79 5.85 6.48 2.44
N LEU A 80 4.74 5.81 2.13
CA LEU A 80 4.39 5.38 0.77
C LEU A 80 3.54 6.38 -0.01
N SER A 81 2.66 7.13 0.66
CA SER A 81 1.71 8.01 -0.04
C SER A 81 2.44 9.11 -0.83
N GLY A 82 2.15 9.22 -2.12
CA GLY A 82 2.79 10.18 -3.02
C GLY A 82 4.17 9.74 -3.55
N ARG A 83 4.70 8.58 -3.13
CA ARG A 83 5.98 8.09 -3.67
C ARG A 83 5.83 7.63 -5.13
N PRO A 84 6.79 7.97 -6.01
CA PRO A 84 6.88 7.37 -7.34
C PRO A 84 7.37 5.92 -7.23
N TRP A 85 6.97 5.09 -8.18
CA TRP A 85 7.43 3.70 -8.27
C TRP A 85 8.84 3.62 -8.85
N SER A 86 9.74 2.86 -8.22
CA SER A 86 11.15 2.78 -8.62
C SER A 86 11.34 2.35 -10.07
N LEU A 87 10.58 1.32 -10.51
CA LEU A 87 10.65 0.79 -11.88
C LEU A 87 9.60 1.39 -12.83
N ALA A 88 8.71 2.25 -12.34
CA ALA A 88 7.59 2.79 -13.12
C ALA A 88 7.36 4.29 -12.89
N LYS A 89 8.45 5.08 -12.87
CA LYS A 89 8.47 6.51 -12.51
C LYS A 89 7.52 7.43 -13.29
N LYS A 90 7.14 7.06 -14.53
CA LYS A 90 6.19 7.83 -15.37
C LYS A 90 4.72 7.56 -15.04
N ARG A 91 4.42 6.58 -14.17
CA ARG A 91 3.05 6.25 -13.76
C ARG A 91 2.61 7.16 -12.61
N LYS A 92 1.31 7.16 -12.32
CA LYS A 92 0.77 7.84 -11.13
C LYS A 92 1.49 7.30 -9.89
N ALA A 93 1.90 8.21 -9.01
CA ALA A 93 2.50 7.88 -7.74
C ALA A 93 1.57 7.00 -6.89
N CYS A 94 2.17 6.24 -5.98
CA CYS A 94 1.47 5.45 -4.99
C CYS A 94 0.49 6.32 -4.20
N ARG A 95 -0.71 5.80 -3.97
CA ARG A 95 -1.70 6.45 -3.13
C ARG A 95 -2.20 5.47 -2.09
N ILE A 96 -2.06 5.83 -0.82
CA ILE A 96 -2.55 5.04 0.29
C ILE A 96 -3.90 5.56 0.77
N ARG A 97 -4.79 4.64 1.17
CA ARG A 97 -6.04 4.94 1.89
C ARG A 97 -6.32 3.85 2.93
N PRO A 98 -7.10 4.11 3.98
CA PRO A 98 -7.70 3.05 4.76
C PRO A 98 -8.53 2.14 3.85
N ALA A 99 -8.37 0.83 3.99
CA ALA A 99 -9.25 -0.13 3.32
C ALA A 99 -10.66 -0.06 3.90
N ARG A 100 -11.68 -0.42 3.11
CA ARG A 100 -13.06 -0.48 3.60
C ARG A 100 -13.26 -1.62 4.61
N ILE A 101 -12.60 -2.74 4.35
CA ILE A 101 -12.55 -3.91 5.23
C ILE A 101 -11.24 -3.82 6.03
N GLN A 102 -11.33 -4.00 7.34
CA GLN A 102 -10.21 -3.84 8.28
C GLN A 102 -9.92 -5.17 9.00
N GLY A 103 -8.64 -5.47 9.20
CA GLY A 103 -8.16 -6.69 9.83
C GLY A 103 -8.01 -7.86 8.85
N ILE A 104 -7.15 -8.81 9.21
CA ILE A 104 -6.85 -9.97 8.37
C ILE A 104 -8.04 -10.93 8.28
N THR A 105 -8.73 -11.20 9.39
CA THR A 105 -9.87 -12.12 9.45
C THR A 105 -10.98 -11.69 8.50
N ALA A 106 -11.37 -10.42 8.55
CA ALA A 106 -12.43 -9.90 7.69
C ALA A 106 -12.05 -9.84 6.20
N ASN A 107 -10.75 -9.87 5.87
CA ASN A 107 -10.27 -9.91 4.47
C ASN A 107 -10.18 -11.32 3.89
N LEU A 108 -10.24 -12.36 4.74
CA LEU A 108 -10.12 -13.77 4.33
C LEU A 108 -11.47 -14.51 4.34
N GLU A 109 -12.53 -13.90 4.86
CA GLU A 109 -13.92 -14.34 4.74
C GLU A 109 -14.53 -13.97 3.37
#